data_AF-F7T0A8-F1
#
_entry.id   AF-F7T0A8-F1
#
_cell.length_a   1.000
_cell.length_b   1.000
_cell.length_c   1.000
_cell.angle_alpha   90.00
_cell.angle_beta   90.00
_cell.angle_gamma   90.00
#
_symmetry.space_group_name_H-M   'P 1'
#
loop_
_entity.id
_entity.type
_entity.pdbx_description
1 polymer ?
#
loop_
_entity_poly.entity_id
_entity_poly.type
_entity_poly.pdbx_seq_one_letter_code
_entity_poly.pdbx_strand_id
1 'polypeptide(L)'
;MRIETISRLAVLAAVAVSAGCAQPVSTREVALNADAYTARVLSPDALPASVRARLPAAGTQPMGFRTLRLTGTQHTVGIDHVAVDSEYELTFHNDRDDGTLRSIYIGKLNGLPVNYVMALNYRSLALLMHQAGGFKAAHLPPRWMVRGIEQWPGDVLANLPENARFTLESEGGWEGQRTGPRQTVTCASSTDYPASQVHERIPGQAIALNCLEINERGVSVSKLRYAFLRRLGVALLLERTTPRARTTIAIETLQME
;
A
#
# COMPACT_ATOMS: atom_id res chain seq x y z
N MET A 1 37.40 58.84 -20.02
CA MET A 1 38.64 58.93 -19.22
C MET A 1 38.24 58.98 -17.75
N ARG A 2 38.70 58.00 -16.96
CA ARG A 2 38.58 57.84 -15.48
C ARG A 2 37.18 57.48 -14.94
N ILE A 3 36.96 56.27 -14.38
CA ILE A 3 37.39 55.74 -13.04
C ILE A 3 36.64 56.50 -11.93
N GLU A 4 36.01 55.97 -10.89
CA GLU A 4 35.68 54.66 -10.29
C GLU A 4 34.85 55.03 -9.02
N THR A 5 34.00 54.15 -8.48
CA THR A 5 33.92 53.73 -7.04
C THR A 5 32.52 53.19 -6.71
N ILE A 6 32.38 51.86 -6.62
CA ILE A 6 32.29 51.08 -5.37
C ILE A 6 31.11 51.50 -4.47
N SER A 7 30.07 50.65 -4.41
CA SER A 7 29.53 50.21 -3.12
C SER A 7 28.84 48.86 -3.27
N ARG A 8 29.50 47.85 -2.72
CA ARG A 8 29.03 46.49 -2.51
C ARG A 8 27.96 46.49 -1.42
N LEU A 9 26.81 45.90 -1.69
CA LEU A 9 25.92 45.35 -0.67
C LEU A 9 25.38 44.02 -1.21
N ALA A 10 26.21 42.98 -1.09
CA ALA A 10 25.76 41.61 -1.23
C ALA A 10 25.00 41.26 0.04
N VAL A 11 23.67 41.36 -0.02
CA VAL A 11 22.79 40.79 1.01
C VAL A 11 22.82 39.28 0.82
N LEU A 12 23.68 38.61 1.58
CA LEU A 12 23.62 37.17 1.79
C LEU A 12 22.32 36.88 2.55
N ALA A 13 21.24 36.61 1.81
CA ALA A 13 20.05 35.98 2.36
C ALA A 13 20.44 34.55 2.75
N ALA A 14 20.85 34.38 4.01
CA ALA A 14 20.98 33.07 4.61
C ALA A 14 19.57 32.46 4.70
N VAL A 15 19.21 31.66 3.70
CA VAL A 15 18.08 30.74 3.81
C VAL A 15 18.53 29.67 4.81
N ALA A 16 18.28 29.92 6.09
CA ALA A 16 18.31 28.90 7.11
C ALA A 16 17.23 27.87 6.73
N VAL A 17 17.64 26.83 6.00
CA VAL A 17 16.85 25.61 5.88
C VAL A 17 16.89 24.98 7.27
N SER A 18 15.99 25.41 8.13
CA SER A 18 15.62 24.66 9.31
C SER A 18 15.28 23.25 8.82
N ALA A 19 16.16 22.28 9.08
CA ALA A 19 15.82 20.88 9.06
C ALA A 19 14.69 20.71 10.09
N GLY A 20 13.46 20.89 9.62
CA GLY A 20 12.30 21.02 10.45
C GLY A 20 12.12 19.75 11.28
N CYS A 21 12.00 19.92 12.58
CA CYS A 21 11.24 18.98 13.39
C CYS A 21 9.85 18.91 12.75
N ALA A 22 9.62 17.91 11.89
CA ALA A 22 8.28 17.64 11.38
C ALA A 22 7.39 17.42 12.60
N GLN A 23 6.45 18.33 12.85
CA GLN A 23 5.54 18.20 13.97
C GLN A 23 4.73 16.91 13.80
N PRO A 24 4.45 16.17 14.89
CA PRO A 24 3.63 14.98 14.82
C PRO A 24 2.29 15.30 14.17
N VAL A 25 1.97 14.58 13.08
CA VAL A 25 0.69 14.74 12.38
C VAL A 25 -0.41 14.14 13.26
N SER A 26 -1.51 14.86 13.46
CA SER A 26 -2.64 14.36 14.24
C SER A 26 -3.40 13.29 13.46
N THR A 27 -3.83 12.23 14.14
CA THR A 27 -4.79 11.25 13.58
C THR A 27 -6.09 11.89 13.12
N ARG A 28 -6.48 13.02 13.72
CA ARG A 28 -7.66 13.79 13.31
C ARG A 28 -7.52 14.34 11.88
N GLU A 29 -6.31 14.70 11.45
CA GLU A 29 -6.09 15.16 10.06
C GLU A 29 -6.42 14.04 9.07
N VAL A 30 -5.98 12.82 9.34
CA VAL A 30 -6.29 11.64 8.53
C VAL A 30 -7.77 11.30 8.58
N ALA A 31 -8.40 11.40 9.76
CA ALA A 31 -9.84 11.16 9.89
C ALA A 31 -10.69 12.15 9.08
N LEU A 32 -10.23 13.39 8.92
CA LEU A 32 -10.95 14.44 8.19
C LEU A 32 -10.65 14.43 6.69
N ASN A 33 -9.42 14.07 6.27
CA ASN A 33 -9.00 14.14 4.87
C ASN A 33 -7.84 13.18 4.55
N ALA A 34 -8.10 11.88 4.62
CA ALA A 34 -7.13 10.84 4.30
C ALA A 34 -6.62 10.94 2.85
N ASP A 35 -7.47 11.34 1.90
CA ASP A 35 -7.10 11.53 0.50
C ASP A 35 -5.99 12.56 0.32
N ALA A 36 -6.20 13.79 0.80
CA ALA A 36 -5.20 14.85 0.66
C ALA A 36 -3.91 14.54 1.44
N TYR A 37 -4.03 13.92 2.61
CA TYR A 37 -2.88 13.47 3.38
C TYR A 37 -2.05 12.45 2.59
N THR A 38 -2.69 11.38 2.12
CA THR A 38 -1.99 10.30 1.43
C THR A 38 -1.47 10.71 0.07
N ALA A 39 -2.15 11.58 -0.68
CA ALA A 39 -1.63 12.11 -1.95
C ALA A 39 -0.32 12.89 -1.76
N ARG A 40 -0.15 13.55 -0.61
CA ARG A 40 1.07 14.30 -0.26
C ARG A 40 2.22 13.37 0.14
N VAL A 41 1.94 12.33 0.92
CA VAL A 41 3.00 11.53 1.55
C VAL A 41 3.26 10.20 0.85
N LEU A 42 2.24 9.56 0.28
CA LEU A 42 2.32 8.24 -0.35
C LEU A 42 2.44 8.35 -1.87
N SER A 43 3.59 8.86 -2.35
CA SER A 43 3.91 8.95 -3.78
C SER A 43 5.13 8.09 -4.12
N PRO A 44 5.20 7.49 -5.33
CA PRO A 44 6.43 6.84 -5.81
C PRO A 44 7.67 7.74 -5.68
N ASP A 45 7.52 9.06 -5.82
CA ASP A 45 8.63 10.02 -5.71
C ASP A 45 9.20 10.16 -4.30
N ALA A 46 8.47 9.73 -3.26
CA ALA A 46 8.97 9.69 -1.89
C ALA A 46 9.86 8.46 -1.60
N LEU A 47 9.92 7.49 -2.52
CA LEU A 47 10.72 6.28 -2.36
C LEU A 47 12.21 6.56 -2.66
N PRO A 48 13.14 5.77 -2.09
CA PRO A 48 14.55 5.83 -2.45
C PRO A 48 14.77 5.58 -3.95
N ALA A 49 15.79 6.21 -4.53
CA ALA A 49 16.07 6.10 -5.96
C ALA A 49 16.25 4.66 -6.45
N SER A 50 16.89 3.80 -5.64
CA SER A 50 17.07 2.38 -5.92
C SER A 50 15.74 1.62 -6.05
N VAL A 51 14.74 1.99 -5.27
CA VAL A 51 13.39 1.41 -5.30
C VAL A 51 12.61 1.98 -6.49
N ARG A 52 12.63 3.30 -6.69
CA ARG A 52 11.96 3.95 -7.83
C ARG A 52 12.41 3.41 -9.17
N ALA A 53 13.70 3.11 -9.32
CA ALA A 53 14.26 2.54 -10.54
C ALA A 53 13.70 1.15 -10.91
N ARG A 54 13.04 0.45 -9.97
CA ARG A 54 12.34 -0.82 -10.24
C ARG A 54 10.90 -0.62 -10.71
N LEU A 55 10.35 0.57 -10.52
CA LEU A 55 8.96 0.86 -10.88
C LEU A 55 8.85 1.20 -12.37
N PRO A 56 7.75 0.80 -13.02
CA PRO A 56 7.44 1.23 -14.37
C PRO A 56 7.33 2.76 -14.47
N ALA A 57 7.55 3.30 -15.66
CA ALA A 57 7.30 4.72 -15.91
C ALA A 57 5.78 5.01 -15.87
N ALA A 58 5.42 6.25 -15.50
CA ALA A 58 4.04 6.71 -15.52
C ALA A 58 3.39 6.46 -16.90
N GLY A 59 2.16 5.95 -16.91
CA GLY A 59 1.38 5.66 -18.12
C GLY A 59 1.72 4.33 -18.81
N THR A 60 2.76 3.60 -18.39
CA THR A 60 3.19 2.37 -19.09
C THR A 60 2.42 1.12 -18.69
N GLN A 61 1.63 1.19 -17.62
CA GLN A 61 0.93 0.06 -17.00
C GLN A 61 -0.51 0.47 -16.70
N PRO A 62 -1.33 0.68 -17.75
CA PRO A 62 -2.70 1.18 -17.59
C PRO A 62 -3.52 0.27 -16.68
N MET A 63 -4.37 0.89 -15.87
CA MET A 63 -5.31 0.18 -15.00
C MET A 63 -6.75 0.49 -15.42
N GLY A 64 -7.66 -0.45 -15.15
CA GLY A 64 -9.06 -0.32 -15.55
C GLY A 64 -9.89 0.67 -14.73
N PHE A 65 -9.26 1.50 -13.89
CA PHE A 65 -9.89 2.48 -13.01
C PHE A 65 -8.91 3.60 -12.65
N ARG A 66 -9.44 4.76 -12.27
CA ARG A 66 -8.73 5.83 -11.55
C ARG A 66 -8.94 5.70 -10.06
N THR A 67 -10.18 5.48 -9.65
CA THR A 67 -10.54 5.26 -8.25
C THR A 67 -11.39 3.99 -8.14
N LEU A 68 -11.03 3.10 -7.23
CA LEU A 68 -11.81 1.91 -6.89
C LEU A 68 -12.14 1.96 -5.40
N ARG A 69 -13.42 2.13 -5.08
CA ARG A 69 -13.93 2.14 -3.70
C ARG A 69 -14.69 0.84 -3.42
N LEU A 70 -14.36 0.23 -2.29
CA LEU A 70 -14.93 -1.01 -1.81
C LEU A 70 -15.46 -0.80 -0.40
N THR A 71 -16.62 -1.36 -0.09
CA THR A 71 -17.06 -1.58 1.29
C THR A 71 -17.38 -3.04 1.49
N GLY A 72 -17.32 -3.49 2.74
CA GLY A 72 -17.81 -4.80 3.09
C GLY A 72 -17.50 -5.18 4.52
N THR A 73 -17.42 -6.48 4.76
CA THR A 73 -17.25 -7.07 6.09
C THR A 73 -16.00 -7.93 6.16
N GLN A 74 -15.46 -8.01 7.37
CA GLN A 74 -14.40 -8.91 7.74
C GLN A 74 -14.89 -9.77 8.88
N HIS A 75 -14.69 -11.08 8.73
CA HIS A 75 -14.93 -12.05 9.79
C HIS A 75 -13.59 -12.56 10.27
N THR A 76 -13.25 -12.26 11.53
CA THR A 76 -11.97 -12.68 12.15
C THR A 76 -12.23 -13.72 13.23
N VAL A 77 -11.66 -14.91 13.08
CA VAL A 77 -11.67 -15.97 14.08
C VAL A 77 -10.29 -16.06 14.73
N GLY A 78 -10.23 -15.77 16.03
CA GLY A 78 -9.00 -15.90 16.83
C GLY A 78 -8.73 -17.34 17.29
N ILE A 79 -7.57 -17.56 17.94
CA ILE A 79 -7.19 -18.87 18.51
C ILE A 79 -8.18 -19.41 19.55
N ASP A 80 -8.84 -18.53 20.29
CA ASP A 80 -9.82 -18.92 21.32
C ASP A 80 -11.22 -19.18 20.73
N HIS A 81 -11.31 -19.29 19.40
CA HIS A 81 -12.55 -19.41 18.64
C HIS A 81 -13.54 -18.25 18.85
N VAL A 82 -13.07 -17.14 19.42
CA VAL A 82 -13.82 -15.89 19.48
C VAL A 82 -13.82 -15.27 18.08
N ALA A 83 -15.00 -15.17 17.50
CA ALA A 83 -15.22 -14.48 16.25
C ALA A 83 -15.52 -13.00 16.51
N VAL A 84 -14.95 -12.14 15.68
CA VAL A 84 -15.26 -10.71 15.64
C VAL A 84 -15.57 -10.34 14.20
N ASP A 85 -16.77 -9.81 14.01
CA ASP A 85 -17.19 -9.19 12.76
C ASP A 85 -16.92 -7.68 12.82
N SER A 86 -16.44 -7.15 11.71
CA SER A 86 -16.14 -5.73 11.55
C SER A 86 -16.41 -5.31 10.12
N GLU A 87 -16.77 -4.04 9.91
CA GLU A 87 -16.95 -3.49 8.57
C GLU A 87 -15.65 -2.83 8.09
N TYR A 88 -15.52 -2.62 6.78
CA TYR A 88 -14.42 -1.86 6.23
C TYR A 88 -14.81 -1.00 5.04
N GLU A 89 -14.01 0.05 4.83
CA GLU A 89 -13.94 0.81 3.60
C GLU A 89 -12.51 0.73 3.07
N LEU A 90 -12.37 0.52 1.77
CA LEU A 90 -11.08 0.46 1.10
C LEU A 90 -11.16 1.23 -0.22
N THR A 91 -10.32 2.25 -0.36
CA THR A 91 -10.18 3.02 -1.59
C THR A 91 -8.80 2.80 -2.18
N PHE A 92 -8.75 2.53 -3.48
CA PHE A 92 -7.52 2.54 -4.27
C PHE A 92 -7.55 3.73 -5.23
N HIS A 93 -6.40 4.39 -5.37
CA HIS A 93 -6.15 5.43 -6.35
C HIS A 93 -5.03 5.00 -7.28
N ASN A 94 -5.34 4.99 -8.57
CA ASN A 94 -4.39 4.87 -9.66
C ASN A 94 -4.05 6.27 -10.16
N ASP A 95 -3.08 6.90 -9.50
CA ASP A 95 -2.70 8.28 -9.76
C ASP A 95 -1.88 8.41 -11.07
N ARG A 96 -1.22 7.34 -11.54
CA ARG A 96 -0.13 7.43 -12.54
C ARG A 96 -0.14 6.37 -13.67
N ASP A 97 -0.98 5.34 -13.63
CA ASP A 97 -0.94 4.21 -14.58
C ASP A 97 0.47 3.57 -14.71
N ASP A 98 1.20 3.46 -13.60
CA ASP A 98 2.48 2.74 -13.52
C ASP A 98 2.36 1.43 -12.73
N GLY A 99 1.12 1.01 -12.43
CA GLY A 99 0.80 -0.13 -11.58
C GLY A 99 0.97 0.13 -10.09
N THR A 100 1.48 1.30 -9.67
CA THR A 100 1.43 1.71 -8.28
C THR A 100 0.03 2.19 -7.90
N LEU A 101 -0.37 1.85 -6.68
CA LEU A 101 -1.67 2.15 -6.11
C LEU A 101 -1.47 2.74 -4.73
N ARG A 102 -2.05 3.92 -4.52
CA ARG A 102 -2.25 4.47 -3.19
C ARG A 102 -3.55 3.90 -2.64
N SER A 103 -3.52 3.33 -1.45
CA SER A 103 -4.69 2.74 -0.81
C SER A 103 -4.96 3.34 0.56
N ILE A 104 -6.25 3.46 0.87
CA ILE A 104 -6.78 3.94 2.15
C ILE A 104 -7.78 2.91 2.63
N TYR A 105 -7.44 2.21 3.69
CA TYR A 105 -8.29 1.28 4.41
C TYR A 105 -8.76 1.93 5.71
N ILE A 106 -10.05 1.83 6.00
CA ILE A 106 -10.68 2.22 7.26
C ILE A 106 -11.44 1.01 7.78
N GLY A 107 -11.03 0.45 8.90
CA GLY A 107 -11.78 -0.59 9.60
C GLY A 107 -12.76 0.04 10.58
N LYS A 108 -13.95 -0.54 10.67
CA LYS A 108 -15.05 -0.09 11.50
C LYS A 108 -15.53 -1.19 12.43
N LEU A 109 -16.04 -0.80 13.58
CA LEU A 109 -16.72 -1.69 14.50
C LEU A 109 -18.03 -1.02 14.92
N ASN A 110 -19.16 -1.67 14.62
CA ASN A 110 -20.50 -1.11 14.81
C ASN A 110 -20.65 0.25 14.10
N GLY A 111 -20.15 0.33 12.85
CA GLY A 111 -20.19 1.55 12.04
C GLY A 111 -19.21 2.66 12.43
N LEU A 112 -18.46 2.53 13.54
CA LEU A 112 -17.50 3.54 13.98
C LEU A 112 -16.07 3.20 13.53
N PRO A 113 -15.30 4.15 12.97
CA PRO A 113 -13.92 3.90 12.54
C PRO A 113 -13.02 3.62 13.74
N VAL A 114 -12.31 2.49 13.71
CA VAL A 114 -11.43 2.04 14.81
C VAL A 114 -9.95 2.08 14.44
N ASN A 115 -9.63 1.72 13.19
CA ASN A 115 -8.27 1.70 12.67
C ASN A 115 -8.22 2.12 11.21
N TYR A 116 -7.02 2.44 10.75
CA TYR A 116 -6.73 2.75 9.37
C TYR A 116 -5.43 2.08 8.92
N VAL A 117 -5.34 1.83 7.62
CA VAL A 117 -4.08 1.49 6.93
C VAL A 117 -4.02 2.34 5.67
N MET A 118 -2.96 3.11 5.52
CA MET A 118 -2.68 3.87 4.31
C MET A 118 -1.41 3.32 3.69
N ALA A 119 -1.41 3.03 2.39
CA ALA A 119 -0.26 2.39 1.76
C ALA A 119 -0.04 2.83 0.32
N LEU A 120 1.22 2.77 -0.12
CA LEU A 120 1.59 2.73 -1.53
C LEU A 120 2.03 1.29 -1.83
N ASN A 121 1.41 0.68 -2.83
CA ASN A 121 1.68 -0.70 -3.24
C ASN A 121 1.85 -0.78 -4.75
N TYR A 122 2.55 -1.77 -5.26
CA TYR A 122 2.45 -2.15 -6.66
C TYR A 122 1.42 -3.27 -6.83
N ARG A 123 0.40 -3.03 -7.66
CA ARG A 123 -0.73 -3.92 -7.96
C ARG A 123 -1.50 -4.41 -6.72
N SER A 124 -1.44 -3.68 -5.61
CA SER A 124 -1.96 -4.06 -4.28
C SER A 124 -1.40 -5.39 -3.72
N LEU A 125 -0.18 -5.76 -4.14
CA LEU A 125 0.53 -6.94 -3.64
C LEU A 125 1.86 -6.57 -3.01
N ALA A 126 2.70 -5.83 -3.74
CA ALA A 126 4.02 -5.45 -3.26
C ALA A 126 3.96 -4.13 -2.49
N LEU A 127 4.04 -4.22 -1.16
CA LEU A 127 4.05 -3.08 -0.26
C LEU A 127 5.32 -2.24 -0.45
N LEU A 128 5.17 -0.95 -0.73
CA LEU A 128 6.29 -0.01 -0.93
C LEU A 128 6.40 0.99 0.22
N MET A 129 5.26 1.48 0.70
CA MET A 129 5.15 2.32 1.89
C MET A 129 3.86 2.01 2.60
N HIS A 130 3.85 2.10 3.93
CA HIS A 130 2.59 2.15 4.67
C HIS A 130 2.69 2.83 6.01
N GLN A 131 1.53 3.27 6.49
CA GLN A 131 1.34 3.83 7.81
C GLN A 131 -0.03 3.37 8.30
N ALA A 132 -0.07 2.75 9.47
CA ALA A 132 -1.27 2.15 10.02
C ALA A 132 -1.38 2.45 11.50
N GLY A 133 -2.58 2.64 12.01
CA GLY A 133 -2.80 2.97 13.40
C GLY A 133 -4.27 2.95 13.80
N GLY A 134 -4.54 3.23 15.08
CA GLY A 134 -5.89 3.41 15.60
C GLY A 134 -6.31 4.87 15.62
N PHE A 135 -7.61 5.15 15.39
CA PHE A 135 -8.14 6.51 15.49
C PHE A 135 -8.15 7.07 16.92
N LYS A 136 -7.95 6.22 17.94
CA LYS A 136 -7.81 6.62 19.35
C LYS A 136 -6.43 7.22 19.69
N ALA A 137 -5.42 7.02 18.85
CA ALA A 137 -4.10 7.62 19.08
C ALA A 137 -4.17 9.14 18.80
N ALA A 138 -3.39 9.95 19.50
CA ALA A 138 -3.37 11.41 19.26
C ALA A 138 -2.63 11.79 17.96
N HIS A 139 -1.62 11.00 17.59
CA HIS A 139 -0.72 11.26 16.46
C HIS A 139 -0.54 10.01 15.60
N LEU A 140 -0.21 10.22 14.33
CA LEU A 140 0.15 9.14 13.43
C LEU A 140 1.46 8.49 13.88
N PRO A 141 1.58 7.15 13.79
CA PRO A 141 2.85 6.47 14.01
C PRO A 141 3.83 6.79 12.87
N PRO A 142 5.13 6.55 13.06
CA PRO A 142 6.10 6.63 11.96
C PRO A 142 5.66 5.79 10.77
N ARG A 143 5.94 6.24 9.55
CA ARG A 143 5.66 5.46 8.34
C ARG A 143 6.76 4.42 8.13
N TRP A 144 6.38 3.26 7.61
CA TRP A 144 7.33 2.26 7.10
C TRP A 144 7.49 2.41 5.60
N MET A 145 8.71 2.18 5.11
CA MET A 145 9.07 2.33 3.70
C MET A 145 10.09 1.29 3.27
N VAL A 146 9.92 0.74 2.07
CA VAL A 146 10.93 -0.08 1.40
C VAL A 146 12.15 0.77 1.07
N ARG A 147 13.32 0.31 1.49
CA ARG A 147 14.61 0.95 1.26
C ARG A 147 15.43 0.25 0.17
N GLY A 148 15.21 -1.04 -0.03
CA GLY A 148 15.87 -1.84 -1.04
C GLY A 148 14.98 -2.99 -1.51
N ILE A 149 15.14 -3.37 -2.78
CA ILE A 149 14.46 -4.53 -3.37
C ILE A 149 15.54 -5.46 -3.93
N GLU A 150 15.56 -6.68 -3.41
CA GLU A 150 16.48 -7.73 -3.84
C GLU A 150 15.87 -8.57 -4.97
N GLN A 151 14.59 -8.95 -4.83
CA GLN A 151 13.83 -9.63 -5.87
C GLN A 151 12.56 -8.86 -6.19
N TRP A 152 12.39 -8.51 -7.46
CA TRP A 152 11.26 -7.72 -7.95
C TRP A 152 10.49 -8.49 -9.03
N PRO A 153 9.25 -8.92 -8.76
CA PRO A 153 8.43 -9.62 -9.74
C PRO A 153 7.61 -8.65 -10.62
N GLY A 154 8.15 -7.46 -10.92
CA GLY A 154 7.40 -6.36 -11.58
C GLY A 154 6.72 -6.75 -12.89
N ASP A 155 7.47 -7.39 -13.78
CA ASP A 155 6.97 -7.84 -15.09
C ASP A 155 5.95 -8.97 -14.95
N VAL A 156 6.18 -9.89 -14.00
CA VAL A 156 5.24 -10.97 -13.68
C VAL A 156 3.94 -10.38 -13.14
N LEU A 157 4.00 -9.40 -12.24
CA LEU A 157 2.82 -8.76 -11.68
C LEU A 157 2.11 -7.81 -12.64
N ALA A 158 2.82 -7.26 -13.63
CA ALA A 158 2.24 -6.48 -14.72
C ALA A 158 1.34 -7.34 -15.62
N ASN A 159 1.77 -8.58 -15.89
CA ASN A 159 1.03 -9.55 -16.68
C ASN A 159 1.10 -10.93 -16.02
N LEU A 160 0.26 -11.11 -14.98
CA LEU A 160 0.28 -12.29 -14.14
C LEU A 160 -0.02 -13.57 -14.94
N PRO A 161 0.93 -14.52 -15.08
CA PRO A 161 0.67 -15.77 -15.76
C PRO A 161 -0.13 -16.72 -14.88
N GLU A 162 -0.86 -17.64 -15.51
CA GLU A 162 -1.46 -18.77 -14.79
C GLU A 162 -0.37 -19.73 -14.28
N ASN A 163 -0.63 -20.39 -13.16
CA ASN A 163 0.24 -21.46 -12.60
C ASN A 163 1.71 -21.05 -12.39
N ALA A 164 1.97 -19.76 -12.20
CA ALA A 164 3.29 -19.20 -11.99
C ALA A 164 3.64 -19.12 -10.51
N ARG A 165 4.94 -19.06 -10.23
CA ARG A 165 5.47 -18.76 -8.90
C ARG A 165 6.39 -17.55 -9.00
N PHE A 166 6.30 -16.67 -8.03
CA PHE A 166 7.16 -15.49 -7.97
C PHE A 166 7.41 -15.09 -6.52
N THR A 167 8.51 -14.39 -6.32
CA THR A 167 8.93 -13.91 -5.00
C THR A 167 9.19 -12.41 -5.08
N LEU A 168 8.73 -11.70 -4.07
CA LEU A 168 9.14 -10.35 -3.75
C LEU A 168 10.04 -10.42 -2.51
N GLU A 169 11.22 -9.84 -2.61
CA GLU A 169 12.13 -9.69 -1.46
C GLU A 169 12.57 -8.25 -1.34
N SER A 170 12.30 -7.66 -0.19
CA SER A 170 12.59 -6.26 0.07
C SER A 170 13.06 -6.04 1.50
N GLU A 171 13.91 -5.05 1.68
CA GLU A 171 14.25 -4.49 2.99
C GLU A 171 13.50 -3.17 3.16
N GLY A 172 12.92 -2.94 4.33
CA GLY A 172 12.30 -1.67 4.67
C GLY A 172 12.53 -1.28 6.11
N GLY A 173 12.17 -0.06 6.48
CA GLY A 173 12.31 0.41 7.85
C GLY A 173 11.33 1.52 8.19
N TRP A 174 11.13 1.72 9.49
CA TRP A 174 10.33 2.83 9.99
C TRP A 174 11.10 4.16 9.85
N GLU A 175 10.37 5.25 9.63
CA GLU A 175 10.93 6.59 9.71
C GLU A 175 11.68 6.81 11.03
N GLY A 176 12.85 7.43 10.97
CA GLY A 176 13.76 7.56 12.10
C GLY A 176 14.65 6.34 12.36
N GLN A 177 14.40 5.19 11.72
CA GLN A 177 15.25 3.99 11.80
C GLN A 177 16.03 3.78 10.50
N ARG A 178 17.33 3.49 10.65
CA ARG A 178 18.26 3.29 9.51
C ARG A 178 18.07 1.94 8.82
N THR A 179 17.70 0.92 9.58
CA THR A 179 17.49 -0.45 9.12
C THR A 179 16.15 -0.95 9.63
N GLY A 180 15.61 -1.96 8.97
CA GLY A 180 14.43 -2.67 9.44
C GLY A 180 14.35 -4.04 8.78
N PRO A 181 13.35 -4.85 9.16
CA PRO A 181 13.36 -6.24 8.81
C PRO A 181 13.15 -6.46 7.32
N ARG A 182 13.89 -7.41 6.74
CA ARG A 182 13.61 -7.99 5.43
C ARG A 182 12.23 -8.66 5.44
N GLN A 183 11.51 -8.46 4.35
CA GLN A 183 10.24 -9.09 4.06
C GLN A 183 10.39 -9.91 2.79
N THR A 184 10.04 -11.20 2.88
CA THR A 184 9.94 -12.09 1.72
C THR A 184 8.49 -12.50 1.56
N VAL A 185 7.94 -12.31 0.36
CA VAL A 185 6.59 -12.74 -0.01
C VAL A 185 6.71 -13.64 -1.22
N THR A 186 6.36 -14.92 -1.06
CA THR A 186 6.32 -15.88 -2.17
C THR A 186 4.87 -16.15 -2.53
N CYS A 187 4.51 -16.02 -3.80
CA CYS A 187 3.16 -16.23 -4.30
C CYS A 187 3.12 -17.32 -5.38
N ALA A 188 1.99 -18.02 -5.45
CA ALA A 188 1.64 -18.91 -6.54
C ALA A 188 0.29 -18.49 -7.13
N SER A 189 0.22 -18.36 -8.47
CA SER A 189 -1.03 -18.17 -9.19
C SER A 189 -1.69 -19.50 -9.56
N SER A 190 -2.99 -19.45 -9.73
CA SER A 190 -3.84 -20.52 -10.27
C SER A 190 -4.20 -20.24 -11.73
N THR A 191 -5.20 -20.95 -12.26
CA THR A 191 -5.83 -20.65 -13.55
C THR A 191 -6.83 -19.49 -13.42
N ASP A 192 -7.15 -18.86 -14.54
CA ASP A 192 -8.19 -17.84 -14.64
C ASP A 192 -9.56 -18.41 -14.21
N TYR A 193 -10.36 -17.55 -13.59
CA TYR A 193 -11.78 -17.78 -13.31
C TYR A 193 -12.58 -16.47 -13.46
N PRO A 194 -13.90 -16.53 -13.67
CA PRO A 194 -14.72 -15.34 -13.82
C PRO A 194 -14.61 -14.40 -12.60
N ALA A 195 -14.27 -13.13 -12.82
CA ALA A 195 -14.13 -12.15 -11.74
C ALA A 195 -15.45 -11.90 -10.99
N SER A 196 -16.58 -12.25 -11.60
CA SER A 196 -17.91 -12.23 -10.96
C SER A 196 -18.02 -13.17 -9.75
N GLN A 197 -17.14 -14.17 -9.61
CA GLN A 197 -17.06 -14.99 -8.39
C GLN A 197 -16.48 -14.22 -7.19
N VAL A 198 -15.73 -13.13 -7.42
CA VAL A 198 -15.24 -12.24 -6.37
C VAL A 198 -16.35 -11.26 -5.97
N HIS A 199 -16.98 -10.63 -6.96
CA HIS A 199 -18.14 -9.76 -6.79
C HIS A 199 -18.83 -9.58 -8.14
N GLU A 200 -20.16 -9.68 -8.19
CA GLU A 200 -20.94 -9.75 -9.44
C GLU A 200 -20.70 -8.57 -10.40
N ARG A 201 -20.42 -7.38 -9.86
CA ARG A 201 -20.16 -6.15 -10.62
C ARG A 201 -18.75 -6.04 -11.20
N ILE A 202 -17.85 -6.99 -10.93
CA ILE A 202 -16.47 -6.97 -11.44
C ILE A 202 -16.42 -7.68 -12.80
N PRO A 203 -16.06 -6.96 -13.88
CA PRO A 203 -15.98 -7.57 -15.20
C PRO A 203 -14.66 -8.33 -15.42
N GLY A 204 -14.71 -9.32 -16.32
CA GLY A 204 -13.52 -10.00 -16.85
C GLY A 204 -13.10 -11.24 -16.04
N GLN A 205 -11.81 -11.52 -16.05
CA GLN A 205 -11.21 -12.69 -15.39
C GLN A 205 -10.41 -12.27 -14.15
N ALA A 206 -10.30 -13.21 -13.22
CA ALA A 206 -9.47 -13.11 -12.03
C ALA A 206 -8.56 -14.34 -11.92
N ILE A 207 -7.41 -14.18 -11.27
CA ILE A 207 -6.50 -15.26 -10.90
C ILE A 207 -6.40 -15.33 -9.40
N ALA A 208 -6.54 -16.52 -8.80
CA ALA A 208 -6.33 -16.66 -7.37
C ALA A 208 -4.83 -16.74 -7.11
N LEU A 209 -4.37 -15.93 -6.16
CA LEU A 209 -3.00 -15.92 -5.68
C LEU A 209 -2.98 -16.43 -4.25
N ASN A 210 -2.14 -17.42 -3.99
CA ASN A 210 -1.82 -17.87 -2.64
C ASN A 210 -0.41 -17.42 -2.32
N CYS A 211 -0.27 -16.51 -1.36
CA CYS A 211 1.00 -15.94 -0.95
C CYS A 211 1.36 -16.33 0.48
N LEU A 212 2.66 -16.43 0.73
CA LEU A 212 3.26 -16.71 2.02
C LEU A 212 4.20 -15.57 2.38
N GLU A 213 3.90 -14.87 3.48
CA GLU A 213 4.84 -13.90 4.06
C GLU A 213 5.77 -14.63 5.02
N ILE A 214 7.07 -14.39 4.84
CA ILE A 214 8.15 -14.99 5.61
C ILE A 214 8.97 -13.86 6.21
N ASN A 215 9.28 -13.97 7.51
CA ASN A 215 10.17 -13.02 8.17
C ASN A 215 11.65 -13.35 7.93
N GLU A 216 12.55 -12.50 8.41
CA GLU A 216 14.01 -12.67 8.28
C GLU A 216 14.55 -14.00 8.83
N ARG A 217 13.80 -14.66 9.73
CA ARG A 217 14.18 -15.95 10.32
C ARG A 217 13.65 -17.15 9.52
N GLY A 218 13.08 -16.92 8.33
CA GLY A 218 12.49 -17.98 7.52
C GLY A 218 11.14 -18.50 8.05
N VAL A 219 10.54 -17.83 9.05
CA VAL A 219 9.28 -18.27 9.65
C VAL A 219 8.11 -17.64 8.91
N SER A 220 7.14 -18.46 8.50
CA SER A 220 5.88 -17.99 7.96
C SER A 220 5.12 -17.18 9.00
N VAL A 221 4.87 -15.90 8.70
CA VAL A 221 4.12 -14.99 9.56
C VAL A 221 2.69 -14.79 9.09
N SER A 222 2.43 -14.97 7.81
CA SER A 222 1.06 -14.99 7.29
C SER A 222 0.93 -15.80 6.00
N LYS A 223 -0.28 -16.31 5.76
CA LYS A 223 -0.76 -16.82 4.47
C LYS A 223 -1.83 -15.87 3.97
N LEU A 224 -1.74 -15.47 2.72
CA LEU A 224 -2.63 -14.50 2.10
C LEU A 224 -3.25 -15.12 0.87
N ARG A 225 -4.56 -14.95 0.71
CA ARG A 225 -5.28 -15.30 -0.51
C ARG A 225 -5.80 -14.04 -1.16
N TYR A 226 -5.38 -13.81 -2.40
CA TYR A 226 -5.88 -12.69 -3.21
C TYR A 226 -6.65 -13.19 -4.42
N ALA A 227 -7.54 -12.33 -4.93
CA ALA A 227 -8.00 -12.37 -6.31
C ALA A 227 -7.32 -11.25 -7.10
N PHE A 228 -6.49 -11.59 -8.07
CA PHE A 228 -5.92 -10.64 -9.01
C PHE A 228 -6.90 -10.41 -10.15
N LEU A 229 -7.46 -9.21 -10.24
CA LEU A 229 -8.46 -8.85 -11.25
C LEU A 229 -7.76 -8.39 -12.53
N ARG A 230 -7.69 -9.24 -13.55
CA ARG A 230 -6.88 -8.99 -14.76
C ARG A 230 -7.22 -7.67 -15.45
N ARG A 231 -8.51 -7.38 -15.63
CA ARG A 231 -8.97 -6.16 -16.32
C ARG A 231 -8.69 -4.89 -15.53
N LEU A 232 -8.73 -4.96 -14.20
CA LEU A 232 -8.47 -3.82 -13.33
C LEU A 232 -6.98 -3.69 -12.97
N GLY A 233 -6.19 -4.76 -13.10
CA GLY A 233 -4.78 -4.78 -12.77
C GLY A 233 -4.50 -4.61 -11.28
N VAL A 234 -5.37 -5.12 -10.41
CA VAL A 234 -5.27 -4.99 -8.94
C VAL A 234 -5.58 -6.32 -8.25
N ALA A 235 -4.87 -6.63 -7.17
CA ALA A 235 -5.18 -7.75 -6.30
C ALA A 235 -6.05 -7.32 -5.11
N LEU A 236 -7.14 -8.05 -4.88
CA LEU A 236 -8.00 -7.87 -3.72
C LEU A 236 -7.72 -8.98 -2.71
N LEU A 237 -7.42 -8.61 -1.46
CA LEU A 237 -7.24 -9.57 -0.37
C LEU A 237 -8.60 -10.20 -0.03
N LEU A 238 -8.68 -11.51 -0.08
CA LEU A 238 -9.89 -12.28 0.27
C LEU A 238 -9.74 -12.99 1.61
N GLU A 239 -8.51 -13.35 1.98
CA GLU A 239 -8.24 -14.02 3.23
C GLU A 239 -6.82 -13.74 3.72
N ARG A 240 -6.68 -13.58 5.03
CA ARG A 240 -5.40 -13.55 5.73
C ARG A 240 -5.44 -14.52 6.90
N THR A 241 -4.48 -15.44 6.93
CA THR A 241 -4.25 -16.33 8.06
C THR A 241 -2.91 -15.99 8.69
N THR A 242 -2.91 -15.74 9.99
CA THR A 242 -1.71 -15.60 10.83
C THR A 242 -1.68 -16.75 11.84
N PRO A 243 -0.59 -16.93 12.59
CA PRO A 243 -0.58 -17.89 13.70
C PRO A 243 -1.66 -17.63 14.77
N ARG A 244 -2.24 -16.42 14.83
CA ARG A 244 -3.18 -16.00 15.87
C ARG A 244 -4.64 -15.93 15.43
N ALA A 245 -4.88 -15.81 14.14
CA ALA A 245 -6.23 -15.56 13.63
C ALA A 245 -6.32 -15.84 12.14
N ARG A 246 -7.54 -16.17 11.71
CA ARG A 246 -7.94 -16.18 10.31
C ARG A 246 -8.98 -15.08 10.09
N THR A 247 -8.74 -14.23 9.10
CA THR A 247 -9.65 -13.17 8.68
C THR A 247 -10.08 -13.44 7.24
N THR A 248 -11.38 -13.53 7.00
CA THR A 248 -11.98 -13.59 5.66
C THR A 248 -12.66 -12.27 5.34
N ILE A 249 -12.54 -11.83 4.09
CA ILE A 249 -13.03 -10.53 3.62
C ILE A 249 -14.12 -10.76 2.58
N ALA A 250 -15.27 -10.13 2.78
CA ALA A 250 -16.38 -10.09 1.84
C ALA A 250 -16.59 -8.67 1.33
N ILE A 251 -16.75 -8.52 0.02
CA ILE A 251 -17.05 -7.24 -0.63
C ILE A 251 -18.56 -7.15 -0.77
N GLU A 252 -19.15 -6.06 -0.30
CA GLU A 252 -20.59 -5.80 -0.37
C GLU A 252 -20.92 -4.74 -1.41
N THR A 253 -20.10 -3.70 -1.49
CA THR A 253 -20.27 -2.66 -2.51
C THR A 253 -18.96 -2.35 -3.20
N LEU A 254 -19.07 -1.95 -4.47
CA LEU A 254 -17.96 -1.59 -5.32
C LEU A 254 -18.38 -0.42 -6.22
N GLN A 255 -17.52 0.60 -6.27
CA GLN A 255 -17.68 1.77 -7.13
C GLN A 255 -16.35 2.02 -7.86
N MET A 256 -16.44 2.29 -9.16
CA MET A 256 -15.29 2.56 -10.03
C MET A 256 -15.51 3.87 -10.78
N GLU A 257 -14.47 4.70 -10.80
CA GLU A 257 -14.35 5.92 -11.59
C GLU A 257 -13.14 5.81 -12.53
#